data_AF-A0A8U0III9-F1
#
_entry.id   AF-A0A8U0III9-F1
#
_cell.length_a   1.000
_cell.length_b   1.000
_cell.length_c   1.000
_cell.angle_alpha   90.00
_cell.angle_beta   90.00
_cell.angle_gamma   90.00
#
_symmetry.space_group_name_H-M   'P 1'
#
loop_
_entity.id
_entity.type
_entity.pdbx_description
1 polymer ?
#
loop_
_entity_poly.entity_id
_entity_poly.type
_entity_poly.pdbx_seq_one_letter_code
_entity_poly.pdbx_strand_id
1 'polypeptide(L)'
;MLQQMKDRRWDDNGGPNDIRDQAVTCNELRDVREGDVIALRAMDNHHAITYVASGTVTKTRAFNKNPEEDLEALEESTDQQHNQVPILYFEPKTYWSWDNGKFADKSEQLRNRPKVRNPEMDEPQDPPQCTVVYDEKKQLQFFVPEARGGKAGEIYYMMRNLGTIVDLVYGGIVALEKLIPKGCERRG
;
A
#
# COMPACT_ATOMS: atom_id res chain seq x y z
N MET A 1 -9.65 -23.47 -9.30
CA MET A 1 -10.17 -23.36 -7.92
C MET A 1 -10.16 -21.87 -7.58
N LEU A 2 -11.32 -21.21 -7.52
CA LEU A 2 -11.41 -19.76 -7.27
C LEU A 2 -11.25 -19.50 -5.76
N GLN A 3 -10.16 -18.85 -5.36
CA GLN A 3 -9.98 -18.36 -3.99
C GLN A 3 -11.06 -17.29 -3.71
N GLN A 4 -11.95 -17.53 -2.75
CA GLN A 4 -12.99 -16.59 -2.37
C GLN A 4 -12.38 -15.29 -1.83
N MET A 5 -12.96 -14.14 -2.21
CA MET A 5 -12.63 -12.83 -1.64
C MET A 5 -12.82 -12.87 -0.12
N LYS A 6 -11.80 -12.50 0.65
CA LYS A 6 -11.95 -12.26 2.10
C LYS A 6 -12.22 -10.78 2.29
N ASP A 7 -13.51 -10.42 2.30
CA ASP A 7 -13.94 -9.08 2.72
C ASP A 7 -13.88 -9.01 4.25
N ARG A 8 -13.35 -7.91 4.80
CA ARG A 8 -13.62 -7.54 6.21
C ARG A 8 -15.15 -7.44 6.34
N ARG A 9 -15.76 -8.24 7.21
CA ARG A 9 -17.22 -8.25 7.39
C ARG A 9 -17.70 -6.83 7.72
N TRP A 10 -18.45 -6.24 6.81
CA TRP A 10 -19.28 -5.08 7.05
C TRP A 10 -20.47 -5.52 7.91
N ASP A 11 -20.53 -5.04 9.14
CA ASP A 11 -21.78 -5.04 9.88
C ASP A 11 -22.62 -3.88 9.33
N ASP A 12 -23.67 -4.20 8.56
CA ASP A 12 -24.60 -3.23 7.93
C ASP A 12 -25.42 -2.38 8.92
N ASN A 13 -25.09 -2.40 10.21
CA ASN A 13 -25.83 -1.72 11.28
C ASN A 13 -25.24 -0.37 11.72
N GLY A 14 -24.17 0.10 11.09
CA GLY A 14 -23.60 1.43 11.36
C GLY A 14 -24.31 2.52 10.57
N GLY A 15 -24.99 3.46 11.25
CA GLY A 15 -25.59 4.63 10.62
C GLY A 15 -24.58 5.47 9.80
N PRO A 16 -25.05 6.44 9.00
CA PRO A 16 -24.27 7.11 7.94
C PRO A 16 -23.05 7.94 8.40
N ASN A 17 -22.67 7.92 9.68
CA ASN A 17 -21.60 8.73 10.26
C ASN A 17 -20.52 7.96 11.03
N ASP A 18 -20.47 6.62 11.00
CA ASP A 18 -19.58 5.86 11.91
C ASP A 18 -18.65 4.85 11.23
N ILE A 19 -18.26 5.09 9.97
CA ILE A 19 -17.11 4.38 9.38
C ILE A 19 -15.86 5.15 9.82
N ARG A 20 -15.35 4.85 11.02
CA ARG A 20 -14.05 5.36 11.44
C ARG A 20 -13.01 4.79 10.49
N ASP A 21 -12.19 5.65 9.89
CA ASP A 21 -10.98 5.30 9.14
C ASP A 21 -9.94 4.66 10.10
N GLN A 22 -10.28 3.50 10.64
CA GLN A 22 -9.44 2.75 11.56
C GLN A 22 -8.30 2.13 10.76
N ALA A 23 -7.08 2.34 11.24
CA ALA A 23 -5.90 1.76 10.62
C ALA A 23 -6.02 0.22 10.52
N VAL A 24 -5.64 -0.32 9.37
CA VAL A 24 -5.46 -1.75 9.14
C VAL A 24 -4.31 -2.23 10.01
N THR A 25 -4.47 -3.42 10.58
CA THR A 25 -3.52 -4.06 11.49
C THR A 25 -2.70 -5.13 10.78
N CYS A 26 -1.52 -5.49 11.32
CA CYS A 26 -0.70 -6.57 10.77
C CYS A 26 -1.44 -7.91 10.70
N ASN A 27 -2.38 -8.16 11.60
CA ASN A 27 -3.18 -9.39 11.62
C ASN A 27 -4.01 -9.56 10.34
N GLU A 28 -4.49 -8.45 9.75
CA GLU A 28 -5.26 -8.46 8.50
C GLU A 28 -4.39 -8.79 7.27
N LEU A 29 -3.06 -8.64 7.36
CA LEU A 29 -2.13 -8.96 6.28
C LEU A 29 -1.60 -10.40 6.30
N ARG A 30 -1.79 -11.16 7.39
CA ARG A 30 -1.20 -12.50 7.57
C ARG A 30 -1.64 -13.53 6.51
N ASP A 31 -2.85 -13.33 6.02
CA ASP A 31 -3.51 -14.21 5.07
C ASP A 31 -3.21 -13.84 3.62
N VAL A 32 -2.59 -12.68 3.38
CA VAL A 32 -2.16 -12.24 2.05
C VAL A 32 -1.00 -13.10 1.59
N ARG A 33 -1.04 -13.56 0.34
CA ARG A 33 -0.02 -14.42 -0.26
C ARG A 33 0.57 -13.81 -1.53
N GLU A 34 1.76 -14.26 -1.88
CA GLU A 34 2.35 -13.96 -3.19
C GLU A 34 1.43 -14.47 -4.31
N GLY A 35 1.21 -13.63 -5.32
CA GLY A 35 0.25 -13.87 -6.40
C GLY A 35 -1.16 -13.34 -6.14
N ASP A 36 -1.53 -13.00 -4.91
CA ASP A 36 -2.82 -12.38 -4.63
C ASP A 36 -2.93 -11.01 -5.31
N VAL A 37 -4.14 -10.69 -5.75
CA VAL A 37 -4.50 -9.31 -6.08
C VAL A 37 -4.83 -8.60 -4.78
N ILE A 38 -4.22 -7.44 -4.57
CA ILE A 38 -4.43 -6.57 -3.41
C ILE A 38 -4.99 -5.25 -3.89
N ALA A 39 -5.90 -4.66 -3.11
CA ALA A 39 -6.23 -3.25 -3.20
C ALA A 39 -6.28 -2.65 -1.80
N LEU A 40 -5.76 -1.44 -1.66
CA LEU A 40 -5.63 -0.75 -0.39
C LEU A 40 -6.04 0.72 -0.54
N ARG A 41 -6.51 1.28 0.58
CA ARG A 41 -6.75 2.71 0.76
C ARG A 41 -5.82 3.22 1.85
N ALA A 42 -5.06 4.26 1.54
CA ALA A 42 -4.18 4.95 2.47
C ALA A 42 -4.61 6.42 2.63
N MET A 43 -4.40 6.97 3.83
CA MET A 43 -4.73 8.35 4.15
C MET A 43 -3.50 9.09 4.69
N ASP A 44 -3.19 10.22 4.06
CA ASP A 44 -2.25 11.20 4.60
C ASP A 44 -3.01 12.21 5.46
N ASN A 45 -2.98 11.97 6.77
CA ASN A 45 -3.67 12.81 7.76
C ASN A 45 -3.15 14.25 7.83
N HIS A 46 -1.95 14.53 7.31
CA HIS A 46 -1.42 15.89 7.30
C HIS A 46 -2.01 16.73 6.18
N HIS A 47 -2.35 16.11 5.06
CA HIS A 47 -2.83 16.81 3.86
C HIS A 47 -4.30 16.50 3.51
N ALA A 48 -4.96 15.63 4.29
CA ALA A 48 -6.30 15.12 4.01
C ALA A 48 -6.44 14.51 2.60
N ILE A 49 -5.37 13.86 2.12
CA ILE A 49 -5.34 13.20 0.81
C ILE A 49 -5.60 11.71 1.00
N THR A 50 -6.52 11.17 0.19
CA THR A 50 -6.78 9.73 0.13
C THR A 50 -6.13 9.13 -1.10
N TYR A 51 -5.47 8.00 -0.94
CA TYR A 51 -4.85 7.24 -2.00
C TYR A 51 -5.50 5.86 -2.08
N VAL A 52 -5.80 5.41 -3.29
CA VAL A 52 -6.28 4.04 -3.53
C VAL A 52 -5.32 3.40 -4.53
N ALA A 53 -4.79 2.23 -4.19
CA ALA A 53 -3.91 1.48 -5.07
C ALA A 53 -4.34 0.03 -5.14
N SER A 54 -4.14 -0.60 -6.30
CA SER A 54 -4.26 -2.05 -6.44
C SER A 54 -3.14 -2.62 -7.27
N GLY A 55 -2.88 -3.90 -7.10
CA GLY A 55 -1.79 -4.57 -7.76
C GLY A 55 -1.75 -6.07 -7.46
N THR A 56 -0.66 -6.69 -7.86
CA THR A 56 -0.40 -8.10 -7.57
C THR A 56 0.75 -8.20 -6.58
N VAL A 57 0.51 -8.90 -5.47
CA VAL A 57 1.51 -9.13 -4.41
C VAL A 57 2.64 -9.98 -4.99
N THR A 58 3.86 -9.49 -4.86
CA THR A 58 5.06 -10.13 -5.41
C THR A 58 5.94 -10.72 -4.33
N LYS A 59 5.85 -10.19 -3.11
CA LYS A 59 6.59 -10.70 -1.97
C LYS A 59 5.85 -10.41 -0.67
N THR A 60 5.86 -11.36 0.26
CA THR A 60 5.31 -11.18 1.61
C THR A 60 6.35 -11.53 2.68
N ARG A 61 6.27 -10.88 3.84
CA ARG A 61 6.98 -11.33 5.04
C ARG A 61 6.33 -12.62 5.53
N ALA A 62 7.15 -13.60 5.88
CA ALA A 62 6.66 -14.80 6.54
C ALA A 62 6.19 -14.44 7.96
N PHE A 63 4.93 -14.75 8.26
CA PHE A 63 4.38 -14.69 9.60
C PHE A 63 4.43 -16.09 10.23
N ASN A 64 4.74 -16.15 11.53
CA ASN A 64 4.69 -17.37 12.31
C ASN A 64 3.24 -17.83 12.51
N LYS A 65 3.04 -18.92 13.25
CA LYS A 65 1.68 -19.36 13.62
C LYS A 65 1.11 -18.54 14.78
N ASN A 66 1.96 -17.96 15.61
CA ASN A 66 1.58 -17.15 16.76
C ASN A 66 1.57 -15.65 16.40
N PRO A 67 0.41 -14.97 16.45
CA PRO A 67 0.33 -13.55 16.14
C PRO A 67 1.08 -12.62 17.09
N GLU A 68 1.19 -13.00 18.36
CA GLU A 68 1.85 -12.17 19.38
C GLU A 68 3.36 -12.13 19.15
N GLU A 69 3.97 -13.29 18.86
CA GLU A 69 5.41 -13.38 18.52
C GLU A 69 5.78 -12.58 17.27
N ASP A 70 4.90 -12.56 16.26
CA ASP A 70 5.15 -11.78 15.06
C ASP A 70 5.10 -10.27 15.32
N LEU A 71 4.14 -9.82 16.13
CA LEU A 71 4.04 -8.41 16.51
C LEU A 71 5.24 -7.99 17.35
N GLU A 72 5.66 -8.80 18.31
CA GLU A 72 6.86 -8.55 19.12
C GLU A 72 8.10 -8.45 18.24
N ALA A 73 8.32 -9.40 17.31
CA ALA A 73 9.45 -9.35 16.38
C ALA A 73 9.42 -8.13 15.44
N LEU A 74 8.22 -7.64 15.07
CA LEU A 74 8.08 -6.42 14.30
C LEU A 74 8.45 -5.19 15.12
N GLU A 75 7.96 -5.10 16.36
CA GLU A 75 8.24 -4.00 17.29
C GLU A 75 9.73 -3.92 17.65
N GLU A 76 10.35 -5.05 17.96
CA GLU A 76 11.80 -5.13 18.20
C GLU A 76 12.60 -4.67 16.97
N SER A 77 12.16 -5.06 15.76
CA SER A 77 12.84 -4.66 14.51
C SER A 77 12.71 -3.16 14.24
N THR A 78 11.57 -2.55 14.57
CA THR A 78 11.38 -1.09 14.42
C THR A 78 12.23 -0.30 15.41
N ASP A 79 12.42 -0.80 16.64
CA ASP A 79 13.18 -0.13 17.69
C ASP A 79 14.69 -0.17 17.46
N GLN A 80 15.20 -1.22 16.79
CA GLN A 80 16.64 -1.46 16.72
C GLN A 80 17.36 -0.60 15.67
N GLN A 81 16.92 -0.51 14.41
CA GLN A 81 17.73 0.14 13.36
C GLN A 81 16.99 0.70 12.13
N HIS A 82 15.73 0.34 11.88
CA HIS A 82 15.10 0.62 10.58
C HIS A 82 13.85 1.52 10.61
N ASN A 83 13.29 1.83 11.79
CA ASN A 83 12.03 2.60 12.03
C ASN A 83 10.80 2.14 11.21
N GLN A 84 11.00 1.19 10.29
CA GLN A 84 10.10 0.73 9.26
C GLN A 84 10.51 -0.70 8.88
N VAL A 85 9.54 -1.59 8.87
CA VAL A 85 9.73 -3.00 8.57
C VAL A 85 8.84 -3.36 7.39
N PRO A 86 9.41 -3.70 6.21
CA PRO A 86 8.61 -4.13 5.07
C PRO A 86 7.80 -5.39 5.38
N ILE A 87 6.50 -5.34 5.11
CA ILE A 87 5.55 -6.43 5.32
C ILE A 87 5.20 -7.12 4.01
N LEU A 88 4.95 -6.35 2.95
CA LEU A 88 4.73 -6.90 1.61
C LEU A 88 5.15 -5.92 0.52
N TYR A 89 5.39 -6.47 -0.66
CA TYR A 89 5.65 -5.76 -1.90
C TYR A 89 4.61 -6.17 -2.93
N PHE A 90 4.22 -5.24 -3.79
CA PHE A 90 3.29 -5.52 -4.89
C PHE A 90 3.58 -4.66 -6.12
N GLU A 91 3.28 -5.22 -7.28
CA GLU A 91 3.35 -4.51 -8.55
C GLU A 91 2.04 -3.75 -8.79
N PRO A 92 2.03 -2.41 -8.82
CA PRO A 92 0.82 -1.62 -8.96
C PRO A 92 0.21 -1.77 -10.35
N LYS A 93 -1.09 -2.07 -10.40
CA LYS A 93 -1.93 -1.99 -11.60
C LYS A 93 -2.67 -0.67 -11.68
N THR A 94 -3.21 -0.22 -10.55
CA THR A 94 -4.02 1.00 -10.45
C THR A 94 -3.54 1.85 -9.29
N TYR A 95 -3.53 3.16 -9.46
CA TYR A 95 -3.19 4.12 -8.42
C TYR A 95 -3.93 5.44 -8.63
N TRP A 96 -4.73 5.81 -7.65
CA TRP A 96 -5.59 6.99 -7.65
C TRP A 96 -5.30 7.84 -6.42
N SER A 97 -5.52 9.15 -6.55
CA SER A 97 -5.53 10.07 -5.41
C SER A 97 -6.76 10.97 -5.44
N TRP A 98 -7.32 11.22 -4.26
CA TRP A 98 -8.33 12.25 -4.01
C TRP A 98 -7.76 13.30 -3.08
N ASP A 99 -7.65 14.53 -3.58
CA ASP A 99 -7.17 15.70 -2.85
C ASP A 99 -8.22 16.80 -2.97
N ASN A 100 -8.84 17.18 -1.85
CA ASN A 100 -9.85 18.24 -1.80
C ASN A 100 -10.96 18.11 -2.86
N GLY A 101 -11.51 16.89 -2.99
CA GLY A 101 -12.57 16.59 -3.95
C GLY A 101 -12.11 16.43 -5.41
N LYS A 102 -10.82 16.59 -5.70
CA LYS A 102 -10.25 16.36 -7.03
C LYS A 102 -9.71 14.94 -7.13
N PHE A 103 -10.27 14.19 -8.08
CA PHE A 103 -9.77 12.88 -8.46
C PHE A 103 -8.61 13.02 -9.46
N ALA A 104 -7.55 12.24 -9.26
CA ALA A 104 -6.48 12.06 -10.25
C ALA A 104 -6.12 10.58 -10.38
N ASP A 105 -6.15 10.07 -11.62
CA ASP A 105 -5.58 8.77 -11.95
C ASP A 105 -4.07 8.93 -12.22
N LYS A 106 -3.26 8.25 -11.41
CA LYS A 106 -1.80 8.27 -11.47
C LYS A 106 -1.22 6.91 -11.85
N SER A 107 -2.05 5.98 -12.32
CA SER A 107 -1.63 4.60 -12.58
C SER A 107 -0.53 4.51 -13.63
N GLU A 108 -0.58 5.34 -14.67
CA GLU A 108 0.47 5.37 -15.70
C GLU A 108 1.83 5.80 -15.16
N GLN A 109 1.86 6.67 -14.14
CA GLN A 109 3.10 7.12 -13.51
C GLN A 109 3.84 5.97 -12.80
N LEU A 110 3.11 4.94 -12.35
CA LEU A 110 3.71 3.74 -11.75
C LEU A 110 4.00 2.65 -12.78
N ARG A 111 3.15 2.48 -13.80
CA ARG A 111 3.35 1.44 -14.82
C ARG A 111 4.46 1.75 -15.83
N ASN A 112 4.65 3.03 -16.17
CA ASN A 112 5.60 3.47 -17.19
C ASN A 112 6.88 4.08 -16.57
N ARG A 113 7.27 3.59 -15.40
CA ARG A 113 8.46 4.05 -14.67
C ARG A 113 9.74 3.66 -15.44
N PRO A 114 10.66 4.61 -15.72
CA PRO A 114 11.88 4.31 -16.45
C PRO A 114 12.82 3.40 -15.64
N LYS A 115 13.53 2.49 -16.31
CA LYS A 115 14.66 1.82 -15.66
C LYS A 115 15.75 2.83 -15.36
N VAL A 116 16.35 2.74 -14.18
CA VAL A 116 17.38 3.67 -13.71
C VAL A 116 18.71 2.95 -13.64
N ARG A 117 19.75 3.54 -14.21
CA ARG A 117 21.12 3.08 -14.00
C ARG A 117 21.66 3.68 -12.71
N ASN A 118 22.01 2.82 -11.75
CA ASN A 118 22.87 3.22 -10.64
C ASN A 118 24.32 3.29 -11.17
N PRO A 119 25.09 4.38 -10.94
CA PRO A 119 26.49 4.47 -11.35
C PRO A 119 27.37 3.29 -10.92
N GLU A 120 27.02 2.61 -9.82
CA GLU A 120 27.73 1.44 -9.29
C GLU A 120 27.34 0.12 -9.97
N MET A 121 26.35 0.14 -10.88
CA MET A 121 25.82 -1.03 -11.57
C MET A 121 25.97 -0.88 -13.09
N ASP A 122 26.31 -1.98 -13.74
CA ASP A 122 26.49 -1.99 -15.20
C ASP A 122 25.14 -1.92 -15.96
N GLU A 123 24.08 -2.50 -15.40
CA GLU A 123 22.76 -2.60 -16.05
C GLU A 123 21.69 -1.71 -15.39
N PRO A 124 20.81 -1.06 -16.18
CA PRO A 124 19.65 -0.35 -15.66
C PRO A 124 18.74 -1.27 -14.84
N GLN A 125 18.43 -0.84 -13.62
CA GLN A 125 17.57 -1.59 -12.71
C GLN A 125 16.11 -1.25 -12.94
N ASP A 126 15.26 -2.26 -12.75
CA ASP A 126 13.82 -2.05 -12.72
C ASP A 126 13.43 -1.13 -11.55
N PRO A 127 12.37 -0.31 -11.71
CA PRO A 127 11.84 0.49 -10.63
C PRO A 127 11.50 -0.37 -9.41
N PRO A 128 11.75 0.12 -8.18
CA PRO A 128 11.28 -0.57 -6.99
C PRO A 128 9.77 -0.79 -7.04
N GLN A 129 9.32 -1.80 -6.30
CA GLN A 129 7.90 -2.10 -6.19
C GLN A 129 7.24 -1.21 -5.14
N CYS A 130 5.90 -1.15 -5.17
CA CYS A 130 5.13 -0.55 -4.09
C CYS A 130 5.24 -1.44 -2.85
N THR A 131 5.25 -0.82 -1.67
CA THR A 131 5.55 -1.53 -0.41
C THR A 131 4.59 -1.10 0.68
N VAL A 132 4.17 -2.06 1.51
CA VAL A 132 3.53 -1.80 2.80
C VAL A 132 4.56 -2.05 3.89
N VAL A 133 4.74 -1.08 4.80
CA VAL A 133 5.69 -1.17 5.91
C VAL A 133 4.96 -1.01 7.23
N TYR A 134 5.44 -1.69 8.26
CA TYR A 134 5.06 -1.44 9.65
C TYR A 134 6.05 -0.45 10.26
N ASP A 135 5.56 0.67 10.80
CA ASP A 135 6.41 1.76 11.31
C ASP A 135 6.53 1.78 12.86
N GLU A 136 7.40 2.65 13.36
CA GLU A 136 7.61 2.94 14.80
C GLU A 136 6.34 3.38 15.54
N LYS A 137 5.31 3.87 14.81
CA LYS A 137 4.01 4.25 15.37
C LYS A 137 3.04 3.06 15.44
N LYS A 138 3.52 1.86 15.15
CA LYS A 138 2.75 0.61 15.14
C LYS A 138 1.62 0.63 14.11
N GLN A 139 1.87 1.28 12.97
CA GLN A 139 0.90 1.45 11.90
C GLN A 139 1.43 0.87 10.58
N LEU A 140 0.50 0.41 9.74
CA LEU A 140 0.81 0.04 8.37
C LEU A 140 0.80 1.28 7.49
N GLN A 141 1.93 1.58 6.87
CA GLN A 141 2.11 2.72 5.98
C GLN A 141 2.28 2.24 4.54
N PHE A 142 1.68 2.97 3.60
CA PHE A 142 1.80 2.68 2.17
C PHE A 142 2.90 3.52 1.54
N PHE A 143 3.87 2.87 0.90
CA PHE A 143 4.96 3.52 0.18
C PHE A 143 4.91 3.25 -1.32
N VAL A 144 5.10 4.32 -2.10
CA VAL A 144 5.24 4.25 -3.55
C VAL A 144 6.63 4.74 -3.98
N PRO A 145 7.28 4.10 -4.95
CA PRO A 145 8.50 4.65 -5.54
C PRO A 145 8.14 5.79 -6.48
N GLU A 146 8.76 6.95 -6.24
CA GLU A 146 8.70 8.11 -7.13
C GLU A 146 10.07 8.33 -7.78
N ALA A 147 10.06 8.52 -9.10
CA ALA A 147 11.25 8.96 -9.82
C ALA A 147 11.57 10.41 -9.44
N ARG A 148 12.82 10.67 -9.05
CA ARG A 148 13.33 12.00 -8.71
C ARG A 148 14.52 12.31 -9.61
N GLY A 149 14.60 13.55 -10.06
CA GLY A 149 15.78 14.08 -10.74
C GLY A 149 16.90 14.34 -9.73
N GLY A 150 18.09 13.85 -10.02
CA GLY A 150 19.33 14.09 -9.31
C GLY A 150 20.19 15.17 -9.97
N LYS A 151 21.44 15.26 -9.53
CA LYS A 151 22.44 16.14 -10.16
C LYS A 151 22.75 15.63 -11.57
N ALA A 152 23.11 16.53 -12.47
CA ALA A 152 23.54 16.21 -13.83
C ALA A 152 22.54 15.37 -14.68
N GLY A 153 21.24 15.39 -14.35
CA GLY A 153 20.21 14.70 -15.13
C GLY A 153 20.03 13.21 -14.81
N GLU A 154 20.70 12.71 -13.77
CA GLU A 154 20.45 11.36 -13.27
C GLU A 154 19.02 11.26 -12.71
N ILE A 155 18.39 10.11 -12.87
CA ILE A 155 17.09 9.80 -12.25
C ILE A 155 17.35 8.73 -11.21
N TYR A 156 16.75 8.84 -10.02
CA TYR A 156 16.76 7.78 -9.01
C TYR A 156 15.37 7.62 -8.40
N TYR A 157 15.12 6.49 -7.75
CA TYR A 157 13.86 6.22 -7.08
C TYR A 157 13.96 6.55 -5.59
N MET A 158 12.98 7.29 -5.09
CA MET A 158 12.78 7.51 -3.65
C MET A 158 11.42 6.95 -3.25
N MET A 159 11.37 6.22 -2.13
CA MET A 159 10.11 5.74 -1.58
C MET A 159 9.39 6.88 -0.87
N ARG A 160 8.21 7.27 -1.38
CA ARG A 160 7.33 8.25 -0.76
C ARG A 160 6.30 7.55 0.11
N ASN A 161 6.17 7.97 1.36
CA ASN A 161 5.05 7.59 2.22
C ASN A 161 3.78 8.30 1.75
N LEU A 162 2.72 7.54 1.47
CA LEU A 162 1.38 8.02 1.12
C LEU A 162 0.39 7.97 2.29
N GLY A 163 0.85 7.53 3.45
CA GLY A 163 0.10 7.54 4.70
C GLY A 163 -0.36 6.18 5.15
N THR A 164 -1.22 6.21 6.17
CA THR A 164 -1.64 5.02 6.91
C THR A 164 -2.72 4.27 6.16
N ILE A 165 -2.58 2.95 6.08
CA ILE A 165 -3.57 2.09 5.44
C ILE A 165 -4.79 1.99 6.35
N VAL A 166 -5.95 2.37 5.81
CA VAL A 166 -7.22 2.42 6.53
C VAL A 166 -8.27 1.47 5.94
N ASP A 167 -7.99 0.88 4.79
CA ASP A 167 -8.82 -0.18 4.21
C ASP A 167 -7.98 -1.08 3.29
N LEU A 168 -8.36 -2.35 3.21
CA LEU A 168 -7.63 -3.39 2.50
C LEU A 168 -8.58 -4.50 2.06
N VAL A 169 -8.50 -4.87 0.78
CA VAL A 169 -9.13 -6.08 0.22
C VAL A 169 -8.12 -6.88 -0.59
N TYR A 170 -8.19 -8.21 -0.52
CA TYR A 170 -7.27 -9.09 -1.25
C TYR A 170 -7.91 -10.43 -1.63
N GLY A 171 -7.31 -11.09 -2.62
CA GLY A 171 -7.71 -12.41 -3.11
C GLY A 171 -7.42 -12.59 -4.60
N GLY A 172 -8.13 -13.48 -5.29
CA GLY A 172 -7.92 -13.69 -6.72
C GLY A 172 -8.42 -12.55 -7.62
N ILE A 173 -9.45 -11.83 -7.17
CA ILE A 173 -10.06 -10.66 -7.83
C ILE A 173 -10.41 -9.68 -6.72
N VAL A 174 -10.27 -8.37 -6.96
CA VAL A 174 -10.67 -7.32 -6.02
C VAL A 174 -11.52 -6.27 -6.73
N ALA A 175 -12.55 -5.76 -6.04
CA ALA A 175 -13.38 -4.66 -6.51
C ALA A 175 -12.85 -3.35 -5.90
N LEU A 176 -12.15 -2.54 -6.71
CA LEU A 176 -11.57 -1.26 -6.31
C LEU A 176 -12.62 -0.27 -5.80
N GLU A 177 -13.84 -0.37 -6.31
CA GLU A 177 -14.97 0.50 -5.99
C GLU A 177 -15.35 0.42 -4.52
N LYS A 178 -15.10 -0.72 -3.86
CA LYS A 178 -15.33 -0.90 -2.43
C LYS A 178 -14.43 -0.02 -1.56
N LEU A 179 -13.29 0.42 -2.10
CA LEU A 179 -12.32 1.25 -1.40
C LEU A 179 -12.50 2.74 -1.69
N ILE A 180 -13.46 3.13 -2.51
CA ILE A 180 -13.70 4.55 -2.82
C ILE A 180 -14.52 5.16 -1.67
N PRO A 181 -14.07 6.25 -1.02
CA PRO A 181 -14.87 6.92 -0.01
C PRO A 181 -16.23 7.37 -0.56
N LYS A 182 -17.28 7.30 0.27
CA LYS A 182 -18.61 7.82 -0.11
C LYS A 182 -18.49 9.31 -0.47
N GLY A 183 -19.08 9.71 -1.61
CA GLY A 183 -18.98 11.07 -2.13
C GLY A 183 -17.74 11.36 -2.98
N CYS A 184 -16.80 10.41 -3.09
CA CYS A 184 -15.66 10.45 -4.01
C CYS A 184 -15.92 9.67 -5.31
N GLU A 185 -17.16 9.22 -5.52
CA GLU A 185 -17.62 8.50 -6.71
C GLU A 185 -17.38 9.34 -7.98
N ARG A 186 -16.86 8.69 -9.03
CA ARG A 186 -16.78 9.29 -10.37
C ARG A 186 -18.20 9.67 -10.79
N ARG A 187 -18.50 10.96 -10.85
CA ARG A 187 -19.63 11.44 -11.65
C ARG A 187 -19.26 11.21 -13.11
N GLY A 188 -19.84 10.16 -13.69
CA GLY A 188 -19.74 9.86 -15.11
C GLY A 188 -20.37 10.94 -15.97
#